data_AF-A0A958K8W3-F1
#
_entry.id   AF-A0A958K8W3-F1
#
_cell.length_a   1.000
_cell.length_b   1.000
_cell.length_c   1.000
_cell.angle_alpha   90.00
_cell.angle_beta   90.00
_cell.angle_gamma   90.00
#
_symmetry.space_group_name_H-M   'P 1'
#
loop_
_entity.id
_entity.type
_entity.pdbx_description
1 polymer ?
#
loop_
_entity_poly.entity_id
_entity_poly.type
_entity_poly.pdbx_seq_one_letter_code
_entity_poly.pdbx_strand_id
1 'polypeptide(L)'
;FDDPLNTISQLPQLMNPSGIVIIEVDLKTHTPKLREIDPLNIYRVPAFWYDAFSYAGVPNRVRPEQYLEAFELAGFSNVKVVPISILSEQSVLAAKPGLSSDFKGAKYDMSILSVYIIASIAARESSG
;
A
#
# COMPACT_ATOMS: atom_id res chain seq x y z
N PHE A 1 -6.51 7.85 6.00
CA PHE A 1 -5.85 8.87 5.16
C PHE A 1 -6.41 8.75 3.78
N ASP A 2 -6.88 9.85 3.23
CA ASP A 2 -7.52 9.84 1.91
C ASP A 2 -6.46 9.77 0.80
N ASP A 3 -5.25 10.26 1.07
CA ASP A 3 -4.08 10.11 0.20
C ASP A 3 -2.84 9.70 1.02
N PRO A 4 -2.56 8.39 1.15
CA PRO A 4 -1.40 7.92 1.90
C PRO A 4 -0.07 8.32 1.24
N LEU A 5 -0.01 8.50 -0.08
CA LEU A 5 1.24 8.81 -0.78
C LEU A 5 1.62 10.27 -0.55
N ASN A 6 0.66 11.18 -0.63
CA ASN A 6 0.88 12.57 -0.25
C ASN A 6 1.26 12.70 1.23
N THR A 7 0.62 11.90 2.10
CA THR A 7 0.99 11.85 3.54
C THR A 7 2.47 11.48 3.72
N ILE A 8 2.97 10.47 2.99
CA ILE A 8 4.37 10.03 3.06
C ILE A 8 5.33 11.15 2.66
N SER A 9 5.00 11.94 1.62
CA SER A 9 5.87 13.04 1.15
C SER A 9 6.13 14.13 2.20
N GLN A 10 5.24 14.26 3.19
CA GLN A 10 5.31 15.29 4.23
C GLN A 10 6.03 14.79 5.50
N LEU A 11 6.11 13.48 5.71
CA LEU A 11 6.72 12.87 6.90
C LEU A 11 8.16 13.34 7.18
N PRO A 12 9.06 13.48 6.19
CA PRO A 12 10.44 13.90 6.45
C PRO A 12 10.57 15.27 7.14
N GLN A 13 9.57 16.15 6.99
CA GLN A 13 9.57 17.47 7.62
C GLN A 13 9.17 17.43 9.10
N LEU A 14 8.50 16.34 9.51
CA LEU A 14 7.99 16.15 10.87
C LEU A 14 8.86 15.21 11.70
N MET A 15 9.78 14.48 11.06
CA MET A 15 10.60 13.45 11.69
C MET A 15 11.98 13.98 12.11
N ASN A 16 12.51 13.41 13.18
CA ASN A 16 13.92 13.58 13.55
C ASN A 16 14.84 13.03 12.45
N PRO A 17 16.04 13.60 12.24
CA PRO A 17 16.99 13.15 11.21
C PRO A 17 17.42 11.67 11.31
N SER A 18 17.33 11.08 12.50
CA SER A 18 17.60 9.64 12.74
C SER A 18 16.32 8.83 12.97
N GLY A 19 15.17 9.38 12.59
CA GLY A 19 13.86 8.76 12.79
C GLY A 19 13.66 7.53 11.91
N ILE A 20 13.00 6.53 12.49
CA ILE A 20 12.49 5.35 11.79
C ILE A 20 10.96 5.46 11.78
N VAL A 21 10.37 5.22 10.62
CA VAL A 21 8.92 5.10 10.47
C VAL A 21 8.56 3.64 10.27
N ILE A 22 7.50 3.20 10.94
CA ILE A 22 6.90 1.88 10.78
C ILE A 22 5.41 2.10 10.58
N ILE A 23 4.88 1.70 9.44
CA ILE A 23 3.46 1.84 9.10
C ILE A 23 2.88 0.47 8.81
N GLU A 24 1.80 0.12 9.50
CA GLU A 24 0.96 -1.02 9.12
C GLU A 24 -0.04 -0.58 8.05
N VAL A 25 -0.08 -1.30 6.94
CA VAL A 25 -1.01 -1.04 5.85
C VAL A 25 -1.87 -2.27 5.60
N ASP A 26 -3.18 -2.07 5.64
CA ASP A 26 -4.14 -3.08 5.19
C ASP A 26 -4.40 -2.92 3.69
N LEU A 27 -4.28 -4.03 2.96
CA LEU A 27 -4.31 -4.09 1.49
C LEU A 27 -5.46 -4.96 0.99
N LYS A 28 -6.53 -5.04 1.79
CA LYS A 28 -7.77 -5.76 1.52
C LYS A 28 -8.96 -4.86 1.75
N THR A 29 -10.13 -5.33 1.32
CA THR A 29 -11.40 -4.68 1.67
C THR A 29 -11.55 -4.47 3.18
N HIS A 30 -12.24 -3.42 3.60
CA HIS A 30 -12.57 -3.20 5.01
C HIS A 30 -13.92 -3.81 5.41
N THR A 31 -14.71 -4.29 4.45
CA THR A 31 -16.00 -4.92 4.73
C THR A 31 -15.78 -6.28 5.41
N PRO A 32 -16.23 -6.48 6.67
CA PRO A 32 -15.86 -7.68 7.45
C PRO A 32 -16.16 -9.00 6.75
N LYS A 33 -17.38 -9.17 6.22
CA LYS A 33 -17.75 -10.41 5.50
C LYS A 33 -16.90 -10.62 4.24
N LEU A 34 -16.62 -9.55 3.50
CA LEU A 34 -15.80 -9.65 2.28
C LEU A 34 -14.33 -9.92 2.60
N ARG A 35 -13.81 -9.46 3.74
CA ARG A 35 -12.43 -9.77 4.17
C ARG A 35 -12.17 -11.27 4.28
N GLU A 36 -13.18 -12.04 4.66
CA GLU A 36 -13.07 -13.49 4.84
C GLU A 36 -13.25 -14.25 3.52
N ILE A 37 -14.19 -13.83 2.67
CA ILE A 37 -14.57 -14.58 1.47
C ILE A 37 -13.88 -14.09 0.18
N ASP A 38 -13.59 -12.80 0.08
CA ASP A 38 -13.02 -12.14 -1.09
C ASP A 38 -12.24 -10.88 -0.67
N PRO A 39 -11.10 -11.03 0.02
CA PRO A 39 -10.35 -9.89 0.54
C PRO A 39 -9.90 -8.91 -0.55
N LEU A 40 -9.77 -9.36 -1.80
CA LEU A 40 -9.37 -8.56 -2.95
C LEU A 40 -10.54 -7.83 -3.64
N ASN A 41 -11.74 -7.84 -3.06
CA ASN A 41 -12.96 -7.31 -3.69
C ASN A 41 -12.82 -5.85 -4.17
N ILE A 42 -12.13 -5.00 -3.39
CA ILE A 42 -11.89 -3.58 -3.73
C ILE A 42 -11.10 -3.40 -5.04
N TYR A 43 -10.38 -4.43 -5.49
CA TYR A 43 -9.58 -4.41 -6.72
C TYR A 43 -10.35 -4.88 -7.96
N ARG A 44 -11.61 -5.31 -7.81
CA ARG A 44 -12.46 -5.77 -8.93
C ARG A 44 -13.11 -4.62 -9.67
N VAL A 45 -13.35 -3.52 -8.97
CA VAL A 45 -14.00 -2.33 -9.52
C VAL A 45 -13.00 -1.55 -10.38
N PRO A 46 -13.33 -1.12 -11.60
CA PRO A 46 -12.48 -0.22 -12.39
C PRO A 46 -12.18 1.09 -11.66
N ALA A 47 -11.00 1.68 -11.87
CA ALA A 47 -10.56 2.90 -11.17
C ALA A 47 -11.59 4.05 -11.27
N PHE A 48 -12.13 4.31 -12.47
CA PHE A 48 -13.08 5.41 -12.67
C PHE A 48 -14.36 5.30 -11.83
N TRP A 49 -14.86 4.09 -11.60
CA TRP A 49 -16.00 3.87 -10.71
C TRP A 49 -15.59 4.01 -9.26
N TYR A 50 -14.41 3.50 -8.91
CA TYR A 50 -13.88 3.58 -7.56
C TYR A 50 -13.73 5.04 -7.11
N ASP A 51 -13.19 5.89 -7.97
CA ASP A 51 -12.95 7.30 -7.68
C ASP A 51 -14.25 8.10 -7.57
N ALA A 52 -15.26 7.78 -8.40
CA ALA A 52 -16.58 8.40 -8.37
C ALA A 52 -17.35 8.14 -7.06
N PHE A 53 -17.04 7.05 -6.35
CA PHE A 53 -17.65 6.68 -5.07
C PHE A 53 -16.68 6.81 -3.88
N SER A 54 -15.58 7.55 -4.05
CA SER A 54 -14.61 7.76 -2.97
C SER A 54 -15.20 8.63 -1.85
N TYR A 55 -14.84 8.29 -0.61
CA TYR A 55 -15.21 9.04 0.59
C TYR A 55 -14.09 8.90 1.64
N ALA A 56 -14.09 9.77 2.65
CA ALA A 56 -13.07 9.74 3.70
C ALA A 56 -13.05 8.38 4.42
N GLY A 57 -11.90 7.70 4.39
CA GLY A 57 -11.76 6.34 4.96
C GLY A 57 -12.15 5.19 4.04
N VAL A 58 -12.38 5.44 2.75
CA VAL A 58 -12.42 4.38 1.72
C VAL A 58 -11.09 3.62 1.74
N PRO A 59 -11.07 2.28 1.55
CA PRO A 59 -9.81 1.55 1.44
C PRO A 59 -8.94 2.18 0.34
N ASN A 60 -7.64 2.33 0.56
CA ASN A 60 -6.77 2.77 -0.53
C ASN A 60 -6.41 1.55 -1.40
N ARG A 61 -6.18 1.79 -2.69
CA ARG A 61 -5.79 0.72 -3.64
C ARG A 61 -4.28 0.72 -3.91
N VAL A 62 -3.52 1.47 -3.11
CA VAL A 62 -2.06 1.56 -3.21
C VAL A 62 -1.48 0.20 -2.87
N ARG A 63 -0.51 -0.23 -3.68
CA ARG A 63 0.16 -1.53 -3.53
C ARG A 63 1.57 -1.35 -2.95
N PRO A 64 2.17 -2.40 -2.36
CA PRO A 64 3.45 -2.28 -1.66
C PRO A 64 4.57 -1.61 -2.46
N GLU A 65 4.62 -1.88 -3.77
CA GLU A 65 5.60 -1.31 -4.70
C GLU A 65 5.45 0.22 -4.81
N GLN A 66 4.21 0.72 -4.73
CA GLN A 66 3.93 2.15 -4.77
C GLN A 66 4.27 2.84 -3.45
N TYR A 67 4.12 2.13 -2.32
CA TYR A 67 4.61 2.62 -1.04
C TYR A 67 6.14 2.74 -1.05
N LEU A 68 6.83 1.71 -1.54
CA LEU A 68 8.28 1.71 -1.69
C LEU A 68 8.75 2.94 -2.48
N GLU A 69 8.20 3.14 -3.68
CA GLU A 69 8.51 4.27 -4.54
C GLU A 69 8.22 5.62 -3.86
N ALA A 70 7.07 5.75 -3.19
CA ALA A 70 6.72 7.01 -2.51
C ALA A 70 7.67 7.34 -1.34
N PHE A 71 8.12 6.34 -0.59
CA PHE A 71 9.10 6.54 0.47
C PHE A 71 10.46 6.94 -0.09
N GLU A 72 10.92 6.27 -1.15
CA GLU A 72 12.18 6.62 -1.83
C GLU A 72 12.15 8.05 -2.39
N LEU A 73 11.07 8.43 -3.08
CA LEU A 73 10.88 9.78 -3.60
C LEU A 73 10.80 10.84 -2.50
N ALA A 74 10.28 10.49 -1.32
CA ALA A 74 10.23 11.36 -0.15
C ALA A 74 11.60 11.49 0.57
N GLY A 75 12.67 10.86 0.06
CA GLY A 75 14.01 10.95 0.65
C GLY A 75 14.23 10.02 1.84
N PHE A 76 13.42 8.97 1.97
CA PHE A 76 13.74 7.87 2.87
C PHE A 76 14.75 6.92 2.24
N SER A 77 15.43 6.18 3.10
CA SER A 77 16.40 5.14 2.79
C SER A 77 16.04 3.87 3.56
N ASN A 78 16.67 2.74 3.18
CA ASN A 78 16.46 1.44 3.82
C ASN A 78 14.98 1.04 3.86
N VAL A 79 14.21 1.41 2.83
CA VAL A 79 12.78 1.12 2.78
C VAL A 79 12.58 -0.38 2.61
N LYS A 80 11.78 -0.97 3.49
CA LYS A 80 11.45 -2.40 3.50
C LYS A 80 9.95 -2.60 3.55
N VAL A 81 9.48 -3.49 2.71
CA VAL A 81 8.13 -4.05 2.76
C VAL A 81 8.22 -5.41 3.43
N VAL A 82 7.52 -5.57 4.55
CA VAL A 82 7.45 -6.85 5.27
C VAL A 82 6.00 -7.34 5.25
N PRO A 83 5.68 -8.38 4.46
CA PRO A 83 4.34 -8.97 4.46
C PRO A 83 3.97 -9.52 5.84
N ILE A 84 2.76 -9.21 6.30
CA ILE A 84 2.19 -9.71 7.56
C ILE A 84 1.21 -10.84 7.25
N SER A 85 0.36 -10.64 6.24
CA SER A 85 -0.66 -11.60 5.81
C SER A 85 -0.62 -11.77 4.30
N ILE A 86 -0.66 -13.03 3.86
CA ILE A 86 -0.53 -13.43 2.46
C ILE A 86 -1.63 -14.44 2.14
N LEU A 87 -2.27 -14.29 0.98
CA LEU A 87 -3.17 -15.27 0.38
C LEU A 87 -2.41 -16.46 -0.19
N SER A 88 -3.01 -17.64 -0.14
CA SER A 88 -2.49 -18.79 -0.88
C SER A 88 -2.51 -18.51 -2.39
N GLU A 89 -1.57 -19.13 -3.10
CA GLU A 89 -1.50 -19.05 -4.56
C GLU A 89 -2.82 -19.46 -5.23
N GLN A 90 -3.47 -20.52 -4.72
CA GLN A 90 -4.77 -20.99 -5.21
C GLN A 90 -5.85 -19.90 -5.09
N SER A 91 -5.89 -19.18 -3.96
CA SER A 91 -6.83 -18.08 -3.76
C SER A 91 -6.55 -16.91 -4.70
N VAL A 92 -5.28 -16.57 -4.94
CA VAL A 92 -4.90 -15.53 -5.91
C VAL A 92 -5.34 -15.92 -7.32
N LEU A 93 -5.06 -17.15 -7.75
CA LEU A 93 -5.46 -17.67 -9.06
C LEU A 93 -6.99 -17.66 -9.23
N ALA A 94 -7.74 -18.03 -8.20
CA ALA A 94 -9.20 -17.98 -8.21
C ALA A 94 -9.75 -16.55 -8.29
N ALA A 95 -9.11 -15.58 -7.64
CA ALA A 95 -9.55 -14.18 -7.66
C ALA A 95 -9.22 -13.45 -8.98
N LYS A 96 -8.07 -13.78 -9.59
CA LYS A 96 -7.46 -13.08 -10.73
C LYS A 96 -8.43 -12.79 -11.91
N PRO A 97 -9.31 -13.70 -12.34
CA PRO A 97 -10.22 -13.43 -13.47
C PRO A 97 -11.14 -12.24 -13.24
N GLY A 98 -11.53 -11.97 -11.99
CA GLY A 98 -12.46 -10.88 -11.67
C GLY A 98 -11.79 -9.59 -11.18
N LEU A 99 -10.46 -9.51 -11.15
CA LEU A 99 -9.75 -8.25 -10.85
C LEU A 99 -9.92 -7.26 -12.03
N SER A 100 -9.84 -5.95 -11.75
CA SER A 100 -9.74 -4.97 -12.83
C SER A 100 -8.39 -5.11 -13.55
N SER A 101 -8.30 -4.59 -14.78
CA SER A 101 -7.09 -4.69 -15.62
C SER A 101 -5.81 -4.30 -14.89
N ASP A 102 -5.90 -3.26 -14.05
CA ASP A 102 -4.76 -2.66 -13.35
C ASP A 102 -4.12 -3.61 -12.33
N PHE A 103 -4.89 -4.60 -11.84
CA PHE A 103 -4.46 -5.56 -10.81
C PHE A 103 -4.35 -7.00 -11.34
N LYS A 104 -4.58 -7.22 -12.64
CA LYS A 104 -4.45 -8.55 -13.28
C LYS A 104 -3.02 -8.88 -13.70
N GLY A 105 -2.21 -7.86 -13.96
CA GLY A 105 -0.83 -8.00 -14.43
C GLY A 105 0.13 -8.49 -13.34
N ALA A 106 1.38 -8.69 -13.71
CA ALA A 106 2.46 -9.04 -12.78
C ALA A 106 3.02 -7.82 -12.02
N LYS A 107 2.47 -6.63 -12.24
CA LYS A 107 2.97 -5.38 -11.66
C LYS A 107 2.86 -5.35 -10.13
N TYR A 108 1.78 -5.92 -9.60
CA TYR A 108 1.49 -5.87 -8.18
C TYR A 108 1.35 -7.28 -7.64
N ASP A 109 2.01 -7.56 -6.51
CA ASP A 109 1.76 -8.79 -5.79
C ASP A 109 0.40 -8.73 -5.08
N MET A 110 -0.58 -9.40 -5.69
CA MET A 110 -1.95 -9.48 -5.20
C MET A 110 -2.13 -10.52 -4.08
N SER A 111 -1.09 -11.30 -3.76
CA SER A 111 -1.14 -12.22 -2.63
C SER A 111 -1.09 -11.49 -1.29
N ILE A 112 -0.46 -10.31 -1.24
CA ILE A 112 -0.22 -9.59 0.00
C ILE A 112 -1.49 -8.85 0.46
N LEU A 113 -1.95 -9.18 1.67
CA LEU A 113 -3.16 -8.61 2.29
C LEU A 113 -2.87 -7.56 3.34
N SER A 114 -1.72 -7.60 3.99
CA SER A 114 -1.25 -6.55 4.89
C SER A 114 0.28 -6.56 4.99
N VAL A 115 0.86 -5.39 5.25
CA VAL A 115 2.31 -5.19 5.31
C VAL A 115 2.70 -4.25 6.45
N TYR A 116 3.92 -4.41 6.95
CA TYR A 116 4.67 -3.32 7.52
C TYR A 116 5.52 -2.66 6.44
N ILE A 117 5.46 -1.33 6.36
CA ILE A 117 6.45 -0.52 5.66
C ILE A 117 7.38 0.06 6.72
N ILE A 118 8.68 -0.19 6.58
CA ILE A 118 9.72 0.29 7.49
C ILE A 118 10.69 1.14 6.69
N ALA A 119 10.97 2.35 7.14
CA ALA A 119 11.92 3.24 6.46
C ALA A 119 12.66 4.15 7.44
N SER A 120 13.86 4.61 7.05
CA SER A 120 14.67 5.57 7.81
C SER A 120 14.90 6.83 6.99
N ILE A 121 14.97 8.00 7.63
CA ILE A 121 15.38 9.24 6.95
C ILE A 121 16.81 9.04 6.40
N ALA A 122 17.04 9.37 5.13
CA ALA A 122 18.39 9.38 4.60
C ALA A 122 19.25 10.37 5.40
N ALA A 123 20.46 9.96 5.80
CA ALA A 123 21.36 10.85 6.51
C ALA A 123 21.55 12.13 5.69
N ARG A 124 21.12 13.27 6.24
CA ARG A 124 21.42 14.56 5.63
C ARG A 124 22.91 14.78 5.80
N GLU A 125 23.66 14.89 4.71
CA GLU A 125 25.04 15.37 4.81
C GLU A 125 24.99 16.72 5.53
N SER A 126 25.64 16.78 6.69
CA SER A 126 25.82 18.01 7.42
C SER A 126 26.68 18.92 6.56
N SER A 127 26.05 19.88 5.88
CA SER A 127 26.74 21.03 5.32
C SER A 127 27.41 21.78 6.47
N GLY A 128 28.71 21.54 6.63
CA GLY A 128 29.58 22.22 7.58
C GLY A 128 29.90 23.65 7.18
#